data_AF-A0A5B7IPR5-F1
#
_entry.id   AF-A0A5B7IPR5-F1
#
_cell.length_a   1.000
_cell.length_b   1.000
_cell.length_c   1.000
_cell.angle_alpha   90.00
_cell.angle_beta   90.00
_cell.angle_gamma   90.00
#
_symmetry.space_group_name_H-M   'P 1'
#
loop_
_entity.id
_entity.type
_entity.pdbx_description
1 polymer ?
#
loop_
_entity_poly.entity_id
_entity_poly.type
_entity_poly.pdbx_seq_one_letter_code
_entity_poly.pdbx_strand_id
1 'polypeptide(L)'
;MARDLPSREDQFSVELRERLMWDIREGMVGTAIFRPKHAIIVTWKNVTFAGGSVNTDAKFVTNTFQLVVATDEIRTYTIFNYDYMAWTSHTEAGGSTDEGQGGVPAFVGFNAGNGTRSYEYTPYSQKLYIRDLAVAGNANGFPGRHMFRVDEKILAGCCRREEGEREREREREREREREITNNMK
;
A
#
# COMPACT_ATOMS: atom_id res chain seq x y z
N MET A 1 -14.30 25.16 -20.81
CA MET A 1 -13.67 24.00 -21.48
C MET A 1 -12.53 23.54 -20.59
N ALA A 2 -12.58 22.31 -20.07
CA ALA A 2 -11.42 21.71 -19.40
C ALA A 2 -10.31 21.57 -20.46
N ARG A 3 -9.13 22.12 -20.15
CA ARG A 3 -8.00 22.15 -21.07
C ARG A 3 -7.13 20.95 -20.74
N ASP A 4 -7.48 19.80 -21.33
CA ASP A 4 -6.70 18.57 -21.16
C ASP A 4 -5.26 18.79 -21.67
N LEU A 5 -4.30 18.15 -21.00
CA LEU A 5 -2.94 18.08 -21.51
C LEU A 5 -2.93 17.33 -22.86
N PRO A 6 -2.00 17.65 -23.77
CA PRO A 6 -1.84 16.92 -25.02
C PRO A 6 -1.65 15.42 -24.77
N SER A 7 -2.39 14.59 -25.51
CA SER A 7 -2.23 13.14 -25.44
C SER A 7 -0.92 12.72 -26.10
N ARG A 8 -0.26 11.72 -25.50
CA ARG A 8 0.88 11.04 -26.12
C ARG A 8 0.37 9.92 -27.03
N GLU A 9 0.83 9.93 -28.27
CA GLU A 9 0.44 8.95 -29.30
C GLU A 9 1.55 7.95 -29.63
N ASP A 10 2.69 8.02 -28.93
CA ASP A 10 3.74 7.01 -29.11
C ASP A 10 3.31 5.64 -28.57
N GLN A 11 3.79 4.58 -29.23
CA GLN A 11 3.42 3.20 -28.94
C GLN A 11 3.57 2.86 -27.45
N PHE A 12 4.69 3.23 -26.84
CA PHE A 12 4.95 2.96 -25.42
C PHE A 12 3.90 3.59 -24.50
N SER A 13 3.54 4.86 -24.74
CA SER A 13 2.54 5.55 -23.93
C SER A 13 1.15 4.96 -24.11
N VAL A 14 0.78 4.58 -25.33
CA VAL A 14 -0.50 3.92 -25.61
C VAL A 14 -0.55 2.56 -24.93
N GLU A 15 0.47 1.72 -25.09
CA GLU A 15 0.55 0.40 -24.45
C GLU A 15 0.49 0.50 -22.92
N LEU A 16 1.24 1.44 -22.34
CA LEU A 16 1.25 1.68 -20.90
C LEU A 16 -0.13 2.13 -20.40
N ARG A 17 -0.78 3.06 -21.10
CA ARG A 17 -2.11 3.55 -20.77
C ARG A 17 -3.15 2.45 -20.83
N GLU A 18 -3.17 1.68 -21.92
CA GLU A 18 -4.09 0.55 -22.09
C GLU A 18 -3.85 -0.50 -21.01
N ARG A 19 -2.58 -0.84 -20.73
CA ARG A 19 -2.25 -1.81 -19.69
C ARG A 19 -2.76 -1.37 -18.31
N LEU A 20 -2.49 -0.12 -17.92
CA LEU A 20 -2.94 0.44 -16.64
C LEU A 20 -4.47 0.51 -16.55
N MET A 21 -5.12 0.89 -17.65
CA MET A 21 -6.57 0.93 -17.74
C MET A 21 -7.17 -0.44 -17.45
N TRP A 22 -6.68 -1.49 -18.11
CA TRP A 22 -7.16 -2.85 -17.91
C TRP A 22 -6.81 -3.41 -16.53
N ASP A 23 -5.59 -3.17 -16.03
CA ASP A 23 -5.21 -3.59 -14.69
C ASP A 23 -6.18 -3.01 -13.62
N ILE A 24 -6.66 -1.77 -13.78
CA ILE A 24 -7.62 -1.16 -12.84
C ILE A 24 -9.06 -1.63 -13.06
N ARG A 25 -9.46 -1.82 -14.33
CA ARG A 25 -10.81 -2.29 -14.70
C ARG A 25 -11.10 -3.70 -14.21
N GLU A 26 -10.12 -4.57 -14.29
CA GLU A 26 -10.24 -5.97 -13.87
C GLU A 26 -10.01 -6.14 -12.36
N GLY A 27 -9.24 -5.24 -11.75
CA GLY A 27 -8.75 -5.41 -10.37
C GLY A 27 -9.63 -4.82 -9.30
N MET A 28 -10.57 -3.96 -9.68
CA MET A 28 -11.47 -3.30 -8.75
C MET A 28 -12.89 -3.21 -9.32
N VAL A 29 -13.89 -3.45 -8.46
CA VAL A 29 -15.30 -3.32 -8.86
C VAL A 29 -15.66 -1.85 -9.07
N GLY A 30 -16.49 -1.55 -10.08
CA GLY A 30 -17.01 -0.20 -10.33
C GLY A 30 -16.07 0.72 -11.13
N THR A 31 -15.02 0.17 -11.73
CA THR A 31 -14.00 0.92 -12.49
C THR A 31 -14.14 0.77 -14.01
N ALA A 32 -15.21 0.15 -14.52
CA ALA A 32 -15.41 -0.14 -15.95
C ALA A 32 -15.28 1.08 -16.90
N ILE A 33 -15.58 2.28 -16.41
CA ILE A 33 -15.47 3.53 -17.18
C ILE A 33 -14.13 4.26 -16.99
N PHE A 34 -13.27 3.79 -16.08
CA PHE A 34 -11.99 4.44 -15.77
C PHE A 34 -11.10 4.51 -17.00
N ARG A 35 -10.49 5.66 -17.24
CA ARG A 35 -9.51 5.88 -18.31
C ARG A 35 -8.37 6.75 -17.75
N PRO A 36 -7.17 6.20 -17.53
CA PRO A 36 -6.09 6.95 -16.90
C PRO A 36 -5.62 8.07 -17.83
N LYS A 37 -5.57 9.30 -17.28
CA LYS A 37 -4.96 10.46 -17.92
C LYS A 37 -3.50 10.64 -17.50
N HIS A 38 -3.21 10.35 -16.22
CA HIS A 38 -1.88 10.47 -15.65
C HIS A 38 -1.49 9.18 -14.94
N ALA A 39 -0.20 8.87 -15.00
CA ALA A 39 0.38 7.75 -14.28
C ALA A 39 1.75 8.11 -13.71
N ILE A 40 2.05 7.58 -12.52
CA ILE A 40 3.36 7.64 -11.89
C ILE A 40 3.74 6.21 -11.54
N ILE A 41 4.94 5.79 -11.91
CA ILE A 41 5.48 4.47 -11.56
C ILE A 41 6.80 4.68 -10.83
N VAL A 42 6.89 4.14 -9.63
CA VAL A 42 8.09 4.20 -8.79
C VAL A 42 8.47 2.78 -8.44
N THR A 43 9.72 2.40 -8.72
CA THR A 43 10.24 1.06 -8.46
C THR A 43 11.42 1.14 -7.51
N TRP A 44 11.33 0.43 -6.40
CA TRP A 44 12.43 0.18 -5.48
C TRP A 44 12.94 -1.23 -5.76
N LYS A 45 14.13 -1.32 -6.33
CA LYS A 45 14.76 -2.60 -6.70
C LYS A 45 15.95 -2.86 -5.80
N ASN A 46 15.96 -4.01 -5.13
CA ASN A 46 17.03 -4.45 -4.24
C ASN A 46 17.40 -3.39 -3.18
N VAL A 47 16.40 -2.78 -2.55
CA VAL A 47 16.63 -1.77 -1.51
C VAL A 47 16.85 -2.45 -0.17
N THR A 48 17.99 -2.16 0.46
CA THR A 48 18.33 -2.63 1.81
C THR A 48 17.74 -1.70 2.89
N PHE A 49 17.86 -2.10 4.16
CA PHE A 49 17.36 -1.35 5.32
C PHE A 49 18.42 -0.40 5.89
N ALA A 50 17.96 0.64 6.58
CA ALA A 50 18.83 1.59 7.24
C ALA A 50 19.48 0.99 8.51
N GLY A 51 20.76 1.27 8.73
CA GLY A 51 21.50 0.83 9.92
C GLY A 51 22.06 -0.59 9.86
N GLY A 52 22.11 -1.21 8.67
CA GLY A 52 22.73 -2.51 8.47
C GLY A 52 24.25 -2.50 8.71
N SER A 53 24.78 -3.56 9.30
CA SER A 53 26.21 -3.69 9.59
C SER A 53 27.02 -3.95 8.32
N VAL A 54 28.03 -3.10 8.06
CA VAL A 54 28.90 -3.20 6.88
C VAL A 54 29.73 -4.48 6.83
N ASN A 55 29.96 -5.11 7.98
CA ASN A 55 30.76 -6.33 8.12
C ASN A 55 29.93 -7.61 7.99
N THR A 56 28.66 -7.50 7.62
CA THR A 56 27.73 -8.63 7.51
C THR A 56 27.04 -8.65 6.14
N ASP A 57 26.20 -9.65 5.93
CA ASP A 57 25.41 -9.79 4.71
C ASP A 57 24.17 -8.87 4.67
N ALA A 58 24.02 -7.92 5.60
CA ALA A 58 22.92 -6.96 5.65
C ALA A 58 22.68 -6.24 4.31
N LYS A 59 23.74 -5.92 3.56
CA LYS A 59 23.67 -5.30 2.22
C LYS A 59 22.97 -6.16 1.16
N PHE A 60 22.92 -7.47 1.36
CA PHE A 60 22.26 -8.42 0.46
C PHE A 60 20.83 -8.73 0.90
N VAL A 61 20.47 -8.39 2.14
CA VAL A 61 19.08 -8.43 2.61
C VAL A 61 18.34 -7.23 2.03
N THR A 62 17.49 -7.51 1.04
CA THR A 62 16.85 -6.47 0.23
C THR A 62 15.38 -6.74 0.01
N ASN A 63 14.62 -5.68 -0.25
CA ASN A 63 13.23 -5.73 -0.68
C ASN A 63 13.12 -5.16 -2.11
N THR A 64 12.19 -5.71 -2.88
CA THR A 64 11.81 -5.23 -4.21
C THR A 64 10.31 -5.06 -4.29
N PHE A 65 9.88 -3.83 -4.58
CA PHE A 65 8.48 -3.48 -4.70
C PHE A 65 8.28 -2.28 -5.62
N GLN A 66 7.07 -2.13 -6.12
CA GLN A 66 6.70 -1.08 -7.05
C GLN A 66 5.38 -0.43 -6.63
N LEU A 67 5.31 0.89 -6.78
CA LEU A 67 4.09 1.67 -6.70
C LEU A 67 3.73 2.17 -8.09
N VAL A 68 2.49 1.97 -8.47
CA VAL A 68 1.86 2.60 -9.62
C VAL A 68 0.71 3.46 -9.11
N VAL A 69 0.66 4.72 -9.50
CA VAL A 69 -0.47 5.63 -9.26
C VAL A 69 -1.05 5.97 -10.61
N ALA A 70 -2.36 5.84 -10.78
CA ALA A 70 -3.05 6.24 -12.00
C ALA A 70 -4.29 7.06 -11.66
N THR A 71 -4.53 8.14 -12.41
CA THR A 71 -5.67 9.03 -12.17
C THR A 71 -6.30 9.51 -13.47
N ASP A 72 -7.62 9.62 -13.46
CA ASP A 72 -8.42 10.29 -14.49
C ASP A 72 -8.80 11.73 -14.08
N GLU A 73 -8.14 12.27 -13.05
CA GLU A 73 -8.37 13.56 -12.37
C GLU A 73 -9.61 13.60 -11.46
N ILE A 74 -10.48 12.60 -11.53
CA ILE A 74 -11.66 12.47 -10.67
C ILE A 74 -11.46 11.33 -9.66
N ARG A 75 -10.94 10.20 -10.13
CA ARG A 75 -10.65 9.00 -9.36
C ARG A 75 -9.18 8.67 -9.52
N THR A 76 -8.54 8.41 -8.39
CA THR A 76 -7.14 8.00 -8.34
C THR A 76 -7.07 6.60 -7.76
N TYR A 77 -6.26 5.75 -8.38
CA TYR A 77 -6.00 4.40 -7.96
C TYR A 77 -4.51 4.19 -7.76
N THR A 78 -4.17 3.31 -6.84
CA THR A 78 -2.80 2.85 -6.63
C THR A 78 -2.73 1.33 -6.71
N ILE A 79 -1.63 0.85 -7.26
CA ILE A 79 -1.26 -0.56 -7.31
C ILE A 79 0.09 -0.66 -6.64
N PHE A 80 0.17 -1.46 -5.58
CA PHE A 80 1.42 -1.91 -5.01
C PHE A 80 1.69 -3.33 -5.51
N ASN A 81 2.86 -3.53 -6.12
CA ASN A 81 3.37 -4.85 -6.45
C ASN A 81 4.55 -5.14 -5.52
N TYR A 82 4.38 -6.07 -4.59
CA TYR A 82 5.46 -6.59 -3.75
C TYR A 82 5.98 -7.86 -4.39
N ASP A 83 7.25 -7.84 -4.82
CA ASP A 83 7.88 -8.98 -5.49
C ASP A 83 8.73 -9.78 -4.48
N TYR A 84 9.49 -9.08 -3.66
CA TYR A 84 10.38 -9.71 -2.69
C TYR A 84 10.51 -8.91 -1.40
N MET A 85 10.36 -9.59 -0.26
CA MET A 85 10.35 -9.00 1.08
C MET A 85 11.23 -9.83 2.04
N ALA A 86 12.51 -9.46 2.17
CA ALA A 86 13.47 -10.09 3.07
C ALA A 86 13.60 -9.43 4.43
N TRP A 87 13.49 -8.10 4.53
CA TRP A 87 13.58 -7.33 5.79
C TRP A 87 12.24 -6.65 6.13
N THR A 88 11.97 -6.43 7.42
CA THR A 88 10.72 -5.80 7.91
C THR A 88 10.93 -4.55 8.74
N SER A 89 12.07 -4.41 9.41
CA SER A 89 12.37 -3.33 10.35
C SER A 89 13.80 -2.85 10.15
N HIS A 90 14.03 -1.55 10.22
CA HIS A 90 15.38 -0.98 10.24
C HIS A 90 15.93 -0.96 11.68
N THR A 91 17.22 -0.67 11.83
CA THR A 91 17.92 -0.78 13.12
C THR A 91 17.38 0.18 14.18
N GLU A 92 17.02 1.42 13.82
CA GLU A 92 16.44 2.39 14.77
C GLU A 92 15.05 1.97 15.29
N ALA A 93 14.34 1.12 14.55
CA ALA A 93 13.09 0.50 15.00
C ALA A 93 13.32 -0.76 15.86
N GLY A 94 14.55 -1.02 16.29
CA GLY A 94 14.94 -2.21 17.06
C GLY A 94 15.19 -3.45 16.21
N GLY A 95 15.32 -3.31 14.89
CA GLY A 95 15.67 -4.41 14.00
C GLY A 95 17.12 -4.86 14.17
N SER A 96 17.37 -6.15 13.90
CA SER A 96 18.71 -6.72 13.81
C SER A 96 19.56 -5.98 12.77
N THR A 97 20.81 -5.70 13.12
CA THR A 97 21.79 -5.06 12.22
C THR A 97 22.16 -5.94 11.03
N ASP A 98 21.88 -7.23 11.10
CA ASP A 98 22.35 -8.22 10.12
C ASP A 98 21.20 -8.62 9.19
N GLU A 99 19.98 -8.70 9.71
CA GLU A 99 18.81 -9.21 8.98
C GLU A 99 17.70 -8.18 8.75
N GLY A 100 17.69 -7.05 9.47
CA GLY A 100 16.60 -6.07 9.37
C GLY A 100 15.25 -6.65 9.84
N GLN A 101 15.28 -7.45 10.91
CA GLN A 101 14.14 -8.18 11.48
C GLN A 101 14.10 -8.06 13.00
N GLY A 102 12.95 -8.35 13.60
CA GLY A 102 12.79 -8.43 15.06
C GLY A 102 12.48 -7.10 15.77
N GLY A 103 12.53 -5.98 15.05
CA GLY A 103 12.07 -4.68 15.54
C GLY A 103 10.58 -4.44 15.28
N VAL A 104 10.16 -3.19 15.39
CA VAL A 104 8.82 -2.75 14.95
C VAL A 104 8.76 -2.81 13.42
N PRO A 105 7.89 -3.64 12.82
CA PRO A 105 7.79 -3.74 11.37
C PRO A 105 7.35 -2.42 10.73
N ALA A 106 7.73 -2.22 9.47
CA ALA A 106 7.41 -1.01 8.73
C ALA A 106 5.90 -0.73 8.69
N PHE A 107 5.55 0.56 8.67
CA PHE A 107 4.19 0.98 8.41
C PHE A 107 3.89 0.80 6.92
N VAL A 108 2.78 0.13 6.60
CA VAL A 108 2.27 0.00 5.23
C VAL A 108 0.91 0.68 5.15
N GLY A 109 0.75 1.56 4.17
CA GLY A 109 -0.49 2.29 3.97
C GLY A 109 -0.24 3.67 3.38
N PHE A 110 -1.15 4.60 3.67
CA PHE A 110 -1.08 5.97 3.15
C PHE A 110 -1.04 6.96 4.31
N ASN A 111 -0.22 7.99 4.16
CA ASN A 111 -0.16 9.12 5.10
C ASN A 111 -0.55 10.39 4.35
N ALA A 112 -1.43 11.21 4.92
CA ALA A 112 -1.89 12.45 4.30
C ALA A 112 -0.84 13.56 4.27
N GLY A 113 0.31 13.38 4.91
CA GLY A 113 1.43 14.33 4.94
C GLY A 113 1.18 15.59 5.78
N ASN A 114 -0.03 15.77 6.31
CA ASN A 114 -0.42 16.89 7.17
C ASN A 114 -0.54 16.51 8.66
N GLY A 115 -0.09 15.31 9.03
CA GLY A 115 -0.11 14.80 10.41
C GLY A 115 -1.49 14.42 10.97
N THR A 116 -2.59 14.62 10.23
CA THR A 116 -3.94 14.42 10.76
C THR A 116 -4.59 13.10 10.37
N ARG A 117 -4.18 12.50 9.25
CA ARG A 117 -4.81 11.28 8.71
C ARG A 117 -3.78 10.30 8.19
N SER A 118 -3.93 9.05 8.59
CA SER A 118 -3.25 7.91 7.99
C SER A 118 -4.26 6.79 7.75
N TYR A 119 -4.05 6.06 6.67
CA TYR A 119 -4.69 4.78 6.41
C TYR A 119 -3.65 3.70 6.64
N GLU A 120 -3.91 2.85 7.61
CA GLU A 120 -3.08 1.70 7.93
C GLU A 120 -3.60 0.47 7.16
N TYR A 121 -2.71 -0.20 6.43
CA TYR A 121 -3.06 -1.43 5.74
C TYR A 121 -2.97 -2.64 6.69
N THR A 122 -4.00 -2.80 7.51
CA THR A 122 -4.20 -3.98 8.37
C THR A 122 -4.31 -5.28 7.52
N PRO A 123 -4.19 -6.50 8.05
CA PRO A 123 -3.45 -6.83 9.27
C PRO A 123 -1.92 -6.77 9.07
N TYR A 124 -1.40 -6.23 7.96
CA TYR A 124 0.01 -6.28 7.60
C TYR A 124 0.86 -5.20 8.26
N SER A 125 0.39 -3.95 8.26
CA SER A 125 1.14 -2.80 8.76
C SER A 125 1.55 -2.99 10.22
N GLN A 126 2.81 -2.70 10.55
CA GLN A 126 3.37 -2.83 11.90
C GLN A 126 3.16 -4.22 12.55
N LYS A 127 2.93 -5.26 11.75
CA LYS A 127 2.81 -6.66 12.18
C LYS A 127 3.81 -7.53 11.40
N LEU A 128 4.14 -8.70 11.97
CA LEU A 128 5.08 -9.63 11.34
C LEU A 128 4.61 -10.16 9.99
N TYR A 129 3.29 -10.15 9.75
CA TYR A 129 2.67 -10.54 8.48
C TYR A 129 3.01 -9.61 7.31
N ILE A 130 3.72 -8.50 7.52
CA ILE A 130 4.17 -7.62 6.42
C ILE A 130 4.98 -8.37 5.35
N ARG A 131 5.70 -9.45 5.71
CA ARG A 131 6.44 -10.29 4.77
C ARG A 131 5.51 -11.01 3.79
N ASP A 132 4.29 -11.28 4.24
CA ASP A 132 3.27 -11.94 3.43
C ASP A 132 2.76 -11.03 2.33
N LEU A 133 3.05 -9.72 2.32
CA LEU A 133 2.64 -8.82 1.23
C LEU A 133 3.13 -9.26 -0.15
N ALA A 134 4.21 -10.04 -0.26
CA ALA A 134 4.68 -10.56 -1.54
C ALA A 134 3.88 -11.76 -2.06
N VAL A 135 3.17 -12.48 -1.17
CA VAL A 135 2.39 -13.68 -1.51
C VAL A 135 0.88 -13.47 -1.32
N ALA A 136 0.51 -12.53 -0.47
CA ALA A 136 -0.83 -12.07 -0.24
C ALA A 136 -1.21 -11.01 -1.27
N GLY A 137 -2.48 -10.59 -1.25
CA GLY A 137 -3.04 -9.89 -2.39
C GLY A 137 -3.24 -10.84 -3.56
N ASN A 138 -4.17 -10.51 -4.43
CA ASN A 138 -4.42 -11.29 -5.65
C ASN A 138 -5.17 -10.43 -6.68
N ALA A 139 -4.89 -9.13 -6.73
CA ALA A 139 -5.54 -8.26 -7.71
C ALA A 139 -5.17 -8.73 -9.13
N ASN A 140 -6.17 -8.91 -9.98
CA ASN A 140 -6.03 -9.50 -11.33
C ASN A 140 -5.36 -10.90 -11.34
N GLY A 141 -5.43 -11.65 -10.25
CA GLY A 141 -4.79 -12.96 -10.17
C GLY A 141 -3.26 -12.93 -10.01
N PHE A 142 -2.68 -11.77 -9.66
CA PHE A 142 -1.25 -11.66 -9.35
C PHE A 142 -1.03 -11.66 -7.83
N PRO A 143 -0.34 -12.68 -7.28
CA PRO A 143 0.16 -12.65 -5.91
C PRO A 143 1.07 -11.44 -5.71
N GLY A 144 1.03 -10.83 -4.53
CA GLY A 144 1.82 -9.64 -4.21
C GLY A 144 1.25 -8.34 -4.75
N ARG A 145 0.15 -8.39 -5.51
CA ARG A 145 -0.54 -7.20 -6.03
C ARG A 145 -1.68 -6.76 -5.12
N HIS A 146 -1.58 -5.51 -4.66
CA HIS A 146 -2.58 -4.85 -3.82
C HIS A 146 -3.05 -3.56 -4.49
N MET A 147 -4.37 -3.41 -4.63
CA MET A 147 -4.97 -2.25 -5.30
C MET A 147 -5.82 -1.44 -4.35
N PHE A 148 -5.78 -0.11 -4.50
CA PHE A 148 -6.54 0.82 -3.69
C PHE A 148 -7.11 1.93 -4.56
N ARG A 149 -8.32 2.39 -4.22
CA ARG A 149 -8.84 3.69 -4.65
C ARG A 149 -8.47 4.72 -3.58
N VAL A 150 -7.85 5.82 -3.98
CA VAL A 150 -7.25 6.83 -3.08
C VAL A 150 -7.75 8.24 -3.39
N ASP A 151 -9.07 8.41 -3.43
CA ASP A 151 -9.72 9.72 -3.55
C ASP A 151 -10.06 10.30 -2.15
N GLU A 152 -11.34 10.43 -1.78
CA GLU A 152 -11.75 10.99 -0.50
C GLU A 152 -11.67 9.96 0.64
N LYS A 153 -11.92 8.69 0.32
CA LYS A 153 -11.81 7.56 1.24
C LYS A 153 -10.99 6.48 0.58
N ILE A 154 -10.01 5.98 1.32
CA ILE A 154 -9.17 4.89 0.83
C ILE A 154 -9.98 3.60 0.89
N LEU A 155 -10.18 2.98 -0.27
CA LEU A 155 -10.89 1.71 -0.42
C LEU A 155 -9.93 0.67 -0.98
N ALA A 156 -9.69 -0.40 -0.21
CA ALA A 156 -8.95 -1.55 -0.70
C ALA A 156 -9.77 -2.32 -1.74
N GLY A 157 -9.16 -2.64 -2.88
CA GLY A 157 -9.77 -3.44 -3.95
C GLY A 157 -9.56 -4.95 -3.81
N CYS A 158 -8.62 -5.37 -2.96
CA CYS A 158 -8.27 -6.79 -2.80
C CYS A 158 -8.93 -7.41 -1.56
N CYS A 159 -9.28 -8.70 -1.67
CA CYS A 159 -9.71 -9.50 -0.53
C CYS A 159 -8.55 -9.65 0.48
N ARG A 160 -8.87 -9.57 1.78
CA ARG A 160 -7.88 -9.53 2.86
C ARG A 160 -8.41 -10.24 4.10
N ARG A 161 -7.52 -10.82 4.91
CA ARG A 161 -7.87 -11.37 6.23
C ARG A 161 -8.30 -10.23 7.18
N GLU A 162 -9.48 -10.35 7.79
CA GLU A 162 -10.08 -9.33 8.67
C GLU A 162 -9.82 -9.57 10.17
N GLU A 163 -8.58 -9.83 10.56
CA GLU A 163 -8.31 -10.16 11.98
C GLU A 163 -8.26 -8.92 12.89
N GLY A 164 -8.02 -7.72 12.36
CA GLY A 164 -7.84 -6.50 13.17
C GLY A 164 -8.98 -5.47 13.17
N GLU A 165 -9.89 -5.49 12.19
CA GLU A 165 -10.94 -4.45 12.09
C GLU A 165 -12.10 -4.69 13.07
N ARG A 166 -12.49 -5.96 13.29
CA ARG A 166 -13.56 -6.31 14.24
C ARG A 166 -13.17 -6.04 15.68
N GLU A 167 -11.91 -6.21 16.05
CA GLU A 167 -11.41 -5.87 17.39
C GLU A 167 -11.40 -4.37 17.62
N ARG A 168 -10.94 -3.58 16.63
CA ARG A 168 -10.96 -2.11 16.71
C ARG A 168 -12.37 -1.54 16.73
N GLU A 169 -13.31 -2.14 16.00
CA GLU A 169 -14.71 -1.74 16.03
C GLU A 169 -15.33 -2.02 17.41
N ARG A 170 -15.08 -3.21 17.97
CA ARG A 170 -15.48 -3.56 19.36
C ARG A 170 -14.83 -2.65 20.40
N GLU A 171 -13.58 -2.24 20.22
CA GLU A 171 -12.87 -1.36 21.14
C GLU A 171 -13.43 0.07 21.07
N ARG A 172 -13.72 0.59 19.86
CA ARG A 172 -14.41 1.87 19.66
C ARG A 172 -15.82 1.87 20.24
N GLU A 173 -16.53 0.75 20.14
CA GLU A 173 -17.87 0.59 20.73
C GLU A 173 -17.79 0.64 22.26
N ARG A 174 -16.82 -0.07 22.85
CA ARG A 174 -16.55 -0.05 24.30
C ARG A 174 -16.13 1.33 24.81
N GLU A 175 -15.33 2.09 24.05
CA GLU A 175 -14.97 3.47 24.40
C GLU A 175 -16.19 4.41 24.37
N ARG A 176 -17.03 4.31 23.34
CA ARG A 176 -18.28 5.07 23.26
C ARG A 176 -19.21 4.77 24.43
N GLU A 177 -19.35 3.50 24.81
CA GLU A 177 -20.17 3.10 25.96
C GLU A 177 -19.63 3.67 27.29
N ARG A 178 -18.30 3.72 27.45
CA ARG A 178 -17.65 4.33 28.64
C ARG A 178 -17.88 5.83 28.71
N GLU A 179 -17.78 6.56 27.59
CA GLU A 179 -18.08 7.99 27.54
C GLU A 179 -19.53 8.31 27.90
N ILE A 180 -20.49 7.54 27.38
CA ILE A 180 -21.91 7.70 27.70
C ILE A 180 -22.16 7.48 29.19
N THR A 181 -21.55 6.44 29.77
CA THR A 181 -21.70 6.11 31.19
C THR A 181 -21.11 7.17 32.11
N ASN A 182 -19.99 7.80 31.73
CA ASN A 182 -19.38 8.87 32.50
C ASN A 182 -20.13 10.21 32.41
N ASN A 183 -20.81 10.49 31.30
CA ASN A 183 -21.62 11.71 31.15
C ASN A 183 -23.01 11.62 31.81
N MET A 184 -23.43 10.42 32.27
CA MET A 184 -24.68 10.20 32.98
C MET A 184 -24.52 10.19 34.52
N LYS A 185 -23.30 10.36 35.04
CA LYS A 185 -22.99 10.53 36.46
C LYS A 185 -22.66 11.98 36.77
#